data_AF-A0A078APY2-F1
#
_entry.id   AF-A0A078APY2-F1
#
_cell.length_a   1.000
_cell.length_b   1.000
_cell.length_c   1.000
_cell.angle_alpha   90.00
_cell.angle_beta   90.00
_cell.angle_gamma   90.00
#
_symmetry.space_group_name_H-M   'P 1'
#
loop_
_entity.id
_entity.type
_entity.pdbx_description
1 polymer ?
#
loop_
_entity_poly.entity_id
_entity_poly.type
_entity_poly.pdbx_seq_one_letter_code
_entity_poly.pdbx_strand_id
1 'polypeptide(L)'
;MSRIPKQQSGGEIQPFYLALMDKYNQIVTADSTNKIRLVINVTNTQNYRYPPIIEGDSTFYLSYGLVEIKDVAFAATPGANYSISLMTEAIDKTKKSNAEYMKSQGIDQIDFKLVIGLRECEIGEQFTSSGKCVKCPDGLSFSLVKMNEPGKIIKLQILQDVQIPSLAQE
;
A
#
# COMPACT_ATOMS: atom_id res chain seq x y z
N MET A 1 -2.28 17.74 0.67
CA MET A 1 -2.79 16.39 0.30
C MET A 1 -1.58 15.55 -0.05
N SER A 2 -1.33 14.45 0.66
CA SER A 2 -0.19 13.57 0.37
C SER A 2 -0.56 12.57 -0.72
N ARG A 3 0.35 12.34 -1.68
CA ARG A 3 0.11 11.47 -2.84
C ARG A 3 1.30 10.56 -3.08
N ILE A 4 1.02 9.28 -3.30
CA ILE A 4 2.00 8.27 -3.73
C ILE A 4 1.66 7.89 -5.18
N PRO A 5 2.35 8.47 -6.18
CA PRO A 5 2.12 8.14 -7.58
C PRO A 5 2.82 6.85 -7.97
N LYS A 6 2.21 6.08 -8.89
CA LYS A 6 2.80 4.90 -9.53
C LYS A 6 3.24 3.80 -8.55
N GLN A 7 2.48 3.59 -7.47
CA GLN A 7 2.70 2.48 -6.54
C GLN A 7 2.44 1.15 -7.26
N GLN A 8 3.27 0.15 -6.96
CA GLN A 8 3.07 -1.22 -7.45
C GLN A 8 1.92 -1.88 -6.68
N SER A 9 0.95 -2.49 -7.39
CA SER A 9 -0.12 -3.23 -6.74
C SER A 9 0.42 -4.49 -6.04
N GLY A 10 0.15 -4.65 -4.75
CA GLY A 10 0.70 -5.70 -3.90
C GLY A 10 2.13 -5.42 -3.43
N GLY A 11 2.69 -4.26 -3.76
CA GLY A 11 3.97 -3.80 -3.22
C GLY A 11 3.81 -3.07 -1.89
N GLU A 12 4.87 -3.04 -1.11
CA GLU A 12 4.96 -2.29 0.14
C GLU A 12 4.92 -0.78 -0.12
N ILE A 13 4.13 -0.09 0.70
CA ILE A 13 4.10 1.37 0.79
C ILE A 13 5.35 1.79 1.56
N GLN A 14 6.07 2.78 1.04
CA GLN A 14 7.23 3.33 1.75
C GLN A 14 6.84 3.81 3.15
N PRO A 15 7.65 3.51 4.17
CA PRO A 15 7.32 3.88 5.53
C PRO A 15 7.20 5.40 5.67
N PHE A 16 6.21 5.84 6.45
CA PHE A 16 6.00 7.26 6.72
C PHE A 16 5.58 7.48 8.17
N TYR A 17 5.85 8.69 8.66
CA TYR A 17 5.58 9.07 10.03
C TYR A 17 4.42 10.05 10.10
N LEU A 18 3.62 9.93 11.16
CA LEU A 18 2.63 10.94 11.53
C LEU A 18 2.92 11.47 12.93
N ALA A 19 2.64 12.74 13.11
CA ALA A 19 2.78 13.44 14.38
C ALA A 19 1.44 14.04 14.79
N LEU A 20 1.04 13.83 16.04
CA LEU A 20 -0.05 14.56 16.68
C LEU A 20 0.46 15.95 17.04
N MET A 21 -0.01 16.96 16.32
CA MET A 21 0.38 18.35 16.53
C MET A 21 -0.75 19.17 17.15
N ASP A 22 -0.38 20.10 18.02
CA ASP A 22 -1.31 21.11 18.52
C ASP A 22 -1.44 22.31 17.56
N LYS A 23 -2.27 23.29 17.94
CA LYS A 23 -2.49 24.51 17.14
C LYS A 23 -1.24 25.41 16.99
N TYR A 24 -0.18 25.12 17.74
CA TYR A 24 1.11 25.83 17.71
C TYR A 24 2.20 25.01 17.02
N ASN A 25 1.84 23.93 16.31
CA ASN A 25 2.73 22.98 15.65
C ASN A 25 3.72 22.28 16.59
N GLN A 26 3.34 22.11 17.86
CA GLN A 26 4.11 21.34 18.83
C GLN A 26 3.61 19.90 18.86
N ILE A 27 4.54 18.94 18.95
CA ILE A 27 4.20 17.53 19.07
C ILE A 27 3.60 17.29 20.46
N VAL A 28 2.40 16.73 20.49
CA VAL A 28 1.70 16.40 21.73
C VAL A 28 2.20 15.05 22.24
N THR A 29 3.22 15.09 23.08
CA THR A 29 3.87 13.88 23.63
C THR A 29 3.09 13.19 24.74
N ALA A 30 2.07 13.86 25.28
CA ALA A 30 1.24 13.34 26.36
C ALA A 30 0.38 12.13 25.94
N ASP A 31 0.21 11.88 24.65
CA ASP A 31 -0.55 10.76 24.12
C ASP A 31 0.36 9.60 23.71
N SER A 32 0.15 8.45 24.33
CA SER A 32 0.86 7.20 24.07
C SER A 32 -0.06 5.97 23.98
N THR A 33 -1.37 6.18 23.99
CA THR A 33 -2.36 5.09 24.05
C THR A 33 -3.30 5.08 22.86
N ASN A 34 -3.48 6.22 22.19
CA ASN A 34 -4.37 6.28 21.05
C ASN A 34 -3.78 5.60 19.82
N LYS A 35 -4.68 5.18 18.93
CA LYS A 35 -4.37 4.44 17.72
C LYS A 35 -4.69 5.25 16.48
N ILE A 36 -3.96 4.95 15.41
CA ILE A 36 -4.26 5.35 14.05
C ILE A 36 -4.69 4.12 13.29
N ARG A 37 -5.84 4.20 12.63
CA ARG A 37 -6.39 3.13 11.78
C ARG A 37 -6.35 3.57 10.32
N LEU A 38 -5.88 2.70 9.45
CA LEU A 38 -5.92 2.89 8.01
C LEU A 38 -7.22 2.30 7.47
N VAL A 39 -7.99 3.12 6.75
CA VAL A 39 -9.27 2.73 6.14
C VAL A 39 -9.23 3.08 4.66
N ILE A 40 -9.51 2.08 3.82
CA ILE A 40 -9.58 2.29 2.37
C ILE A 40 -10.92 2.94 2.04
N ASN A 41 -10.87 4.12 1.43
CA ASN A 41 -12.01 4.79 0.85
C ASN A 41 -12.00 4.60 -0.66
N VAL A 42 -12.89 3.73 -1.13
CA VAL A 42 -13.09 3.49 -2.55
C VAL A 42 -13.99 4.60 -3.09
N THR A 43 -13.38 5.64 -3.64
CA THR A 43 -14.09 6.85 -4.10
C THR A 43 -14.70 6.71 -5.49
N ASN A 44 -14.92 5.49 -6.00
CA ASN A 44 -15.38 5.30 -7.38
C ASN A 44 -16.37 4.15 -7.52
N THR A 45 -17.36 4.38 -8.38
CA THR A 45 -18.38 3.43 -8.87
C THR A 45 -17.86 2.51 -9.98
N GLN A 46 -16.57 2.59 -10.29
CA GLN A 46 -15.91 1.67 -11.22
C GLN A 46 -16.04 0.25 -10.64
N ASN A 47 -16.52 -0.68 -11.45
CA ASN A 47 -16.47 -2.12 -11.13
C ASN A 47 -15.00 -2.54 -11.07
N TYR A 48 -14.37 -2.32 -9.92
CA TYR A 48 -13.02 -2.75 -9.65
C TYR A 48 -13.01 -4.27 -9.68
N ARG A 49 -12.51 -4.83 -10.78
CA ARG A 49 -12.37 -6.28 -10.98
C ARG A 49 -11.59 -6.93 -9.84
N TYR A 50 -10.72 -6.15 -9.17
CA TYR A 50 -9.96 -6.54 -7.98
C TYR A 50 -10.22 -5.54 -6.86
N PRO A 51 -10.90 -5.94 -5.77
CA PRO A 51 -11.17 -5.06 -4.64
C PRO A 51 -9.84 -4.67 -3.95
N PRO A 52 -9.75 -3.45 -3.40
CA PRO A 52 -8.56 -3.03 -2.70
C PRO A 52 -8.44 -3.72 -1.34
N ILE A 53 -7.23 -4.16 -1.03
CA ILE A 53 -6.86 -4.88 0.19
C ILE A 53 -5.60 -4.23 0.76
N ILE A 54 -5.60 -4.03 2.08
CA ILE A 54 -4.40 -3.71 2.86
C ILE A 54 -3.85 -5.03 3.40
N GLU A 55 -2.56 -5.25 3.19
CA GLU A 55 -1.81 -6.38 3.74
C GLU A 55 -0.80 -5.84 4.77
N GLY A 56 -0.67 -6.53 5.89
CA GLY A 56 0.09 -6.06 7.06
C GLY A 56 -0.80 -5.38 8.10
N ASP A 57 -0.19 -4.56 8.94
CA ASP A 57 -0.90 -3.87 10.02
C ASP A 57 -1.77 -2.73 9.48
N SER A 58 -3.00 -2.66 9.98
CA SER A 58 -3.93 -1.56 9.69
C SER A 58 -4.16 -0.64 10.89
N THR A 59 -3.62 -1.01 12.05
CA THR A 59 -3.74 -0.26 13.30
C THR A 59 -2.36 -0.05 13.89
N PHE A 60 -2.01 1.22 14.12
CA PHE A 60 -0.73 1.64 14.65
C PHE A 60 -0.94 2.44 15.92
N TYR A 61 -0.04 2.27 16.90
CA TYR A 61 -0.12 2.95 18.19
C TYR A 61 0.74 4.21 18.19
N LEU A 62 0.20 5.29 18.72
CA LEU A 62 0.97 6.50 18.99
C LEU A 62 1.95 6.24 20.13
N SER A 63 3.19 6.66 19.94
CA SER A 63 4.25 6.68 20.95
C SER A 63 4.78 8.10 21.03
N TYR A 64 4.57 8.75 22.18
CA TYR A 64 4.98 10.14 22.40
C TYR A 64 4.46 11.11 21.32
N GLY A 65 3.20 10.94 20.90
CA GLY A 65 2.61 11.76 19.83
C GLY A 65 3.14 11.46 18.42
N LEU A 66 3.97 10.44 18.23
CA LEU A 66 4.51 10.01 16.94
C LEU A 66 4.04 8.60 16.61
N VAL A 67 3.93 8.28 15.34
CA VAL A 67 3.63 6.92 14.87
C VAL A 67 4.35 6.66 13.57
N GLU A 68 4.96 5.49 13.48
CA GLU A 68 5.57 4.94 12.28
C GLU A 68 4.57 4.01 11.61
N ILE A 69 4.25 4.28 10.35
CA ILE A 69 3.44 3.39 9.50
C ILE A 69 4.41 2.71 8.55
N LYS A 70 4.57 1.41 8.72
CA LYS A 70 5.50 0.56 7.95
C LYS A 70 4.90 -0.82 7.75
N ASP A 71 5.54 -1.62 6.90
CA ASP A 71 5.17 -3.02 6.64
C ASP A 71 3.71 -3.15 6.14
N VAL A 72 3.23 -2.11 5.43
CA VAL A 72 1.90 -2.05 4.81
C VAL A 72 2.06 -2.25 3.31
N ALA A 73 1.47 -3.30 2.77
CA ALA A 73 1.33 -3.47 1.33
C ALA A 73 -0.11 -3.20 0.89
N PHE A 74 -0.27 -2.70 -0.33
CA PHE A 74 -1.57 -2.34 -0.87
C PHE A 74 -1.80 -2.98 -2.24
N ALA A 75 -2.78 -3.87 -2.31
CA ALA A 75 -3.15 -4.60 -3.52
C ALA A 75 -4.54 -4.18 -3.98
N ALA A 76 -4.69 -3.78 -5.25
CA ALA A 76 -5.97 -3.46 -5.85
C ALA A 76 -5.90 -3.56 -7.38
N THR A 77 -6.90 -3.04 -8.09
CA THR A 77 -6.86 -3.03 -9.56
C THR A 77 -5.71 -2.12 -10.05
N PRO A 78 -4.72 -2.65 -10.80
CA PRO A 78 -3.65 -1.83 -11.37
C PRO A 78 -4.18 -0.68 -12.24
N GLY A 79 -3.44 0.42 -12.30
CA GLY A 79 -3.82 1.61 -13.09
C GLY A 79 -4.86 2.54 -12.44
N ALA A 80 -5.50 2.11 -11.34
CA ALA A 80 -6.51 2.91 -10.65
C ALA A 80 -5.96 3.79 -9.52
N ASN A 81 -6.71 4.83 -9.16
CA ASN A 81 -6.43 5.67 -7.99
C ASN A 81 -7.36 5.31 -6.84
N TYR A 82 -6.80 5.29 -5.63
CA TYR A 82 -7.49 4.98 -4.38
C TYR A 82 -7.21 6.06 -3.34
N SER A 83 -8.15 6.25 -2.42
CA SER A 83 -7.97 7.11 -1.27
C SER A 83 -7.90 6.24 -0.02
N ILE A 84 -6.89 6.43 0.82
CA ILE A 84 -6.80 5.85 2.15
C ILE A 84 -7.02 6.96 3.16
N SER A 85 -8.01 6.81 4.02
CA SER A 85 -8.20 7.68 5.18
C SER A 85 -7.51 7.08 6.38
N LEU A 86 -6.73 7.90 7.06
CA LEU A 86 -6.20 7.59 8.37
C LEU A 86 -7.10 8.23 9.42
N MET A 87 -7.70 7.37 10.24
CA MET A 87 -8.63 7.73 11.30
C MET A 87 -7.93 7.61 12.64
N THR A 88 -8.17 8.55 13.54
CA THR A 88 -7.65 8.49 14.90
C THR A 88 -8.66 9.02 15.92
N GLU A 89 -8.60 8.45 17.12
CA GLU A 89 -9.36 8.91 18.29
C GLU A 89 -8.50 9.85 19.18
N ALA A 90 -7.24 10.09 18.81
CA ALA A 90 -6.30 10.93 19.57
C ALA A 90 -6.71 12.41 19.67
N ILE A 91 -7.51 12.88 18.71
CA ILE A 91 -7.96 14.26 18.68
C ILE A 91 -9.29 14.38 19.41
N ASP A 92 -9.24 14.92 20.62
CA ASP A 92 -10.42 15.16 21.45
C ASP A 92 -11.36 16.19 20.80
N LYS A 93 -12.48 15.70 20.27
CA LYS A 93 -13.52 16.49 19.59
C LYS A 93 -14.29 17.41 20.54
N THR A 94 -14.23 17.17 21.85
CA THR A 94 -14.94 17.98 22.85
C THR A 94 -14.23 19.32 23.13
N LYS A 95 -12.94 19.42 22.80
CA LYS A 95 -12.19 20.67 22.93
C LYS A 95 -12.74 21.72 21.96
N LYS A 96 -13.07 22.90 22.50
CA LYS A 96 -13.61 24.04 21.74
C LYS A 96 -12.81 24.36 20.49
N SER A 97 -11.48 24.37 20.56
CA SER A 97 -10.61 24.64 19.41
C SER A 97 -10.77 23.63 18.28
N ASN A 98 -10.94 22.34 18.62
CA ASN A 98 -11.09 21.26 17.63
C ASN A 98 -12.50 21.31 17.02
N ALA A 99 -13.52 21.59 17.84
CA ALA A 99 -14.89 21.77 17.37
C ALA A 99 -15.03 22.98 16.42
N GLU A 100 -14.39 24.11 16.76
CA GLU A 100 -14.34 25.29 15.89
C GLU A 100 -13.58 25.01 14.59
N TYR A 101 -12.44 24.31 14.65
CA TYR A 101 -11.71 23.89 13.47
C TYR A 101 -12.56 23.00 12.56
N MET A 102 -13.17 21.94 13.10
CA MET A 102 -14.06 21.05 12.37
C MET A 102 -15.22 21.80 11.70
N LYS A 103 -15.87 22.71 12.43
CA LYS A 103 -16.94 23.56 11.89
C LYS A 103 -16.44 24.50 10.78
N SER A 104 -15.25 25.08 10.93
CA SER A 104 -14.65 25.97 9.91
C SER A 104 -14.30 25.24 8.61
N GLN A 105 -13.94 23.96 8.71
CA GLN A 105 -13.58 23.12 7.58
C GLN A 105 -14.78 22.35 7.01
N GLY A 106 -15.94 22.39 7.69
CA GLY A 106 -17.12 21.61 7.31
C GLY A 106 -16.90 20.10 7.38
N ILE A 107 -16.10 19.63 8.36
CA ILE A 107 -15.77 18.22 8.55
C ILE A 107 -16.27 17.72 9.92
N ASP A 108 -16.79 16.49 9.97
CA ASP A 108 -17.23 15.85 11.22
C ASP A 108 -16.11 15.03 11.90
N GLN A 109 -15.01 14.82 11.18
CA GLN A 109 -13.83 14.12 11.65
C GLN A 109 -12.57 14.67 10.99
N ILE A 110 -11.49 14.71 11.76
CA ILE A 110 -10.16 15.06 11.27
C ILE A 110 -9.55 13.79 10.70
N ASP A 111 -9.79 13.56 9.42
CA ASP A 111 -9.23 12.44 8.66
C ASP A 111 -8.09 12.93 7.78
N PHE A 112 -6.95 12.23 7.84
CA PHE A 112 -5.89 12.45 6.88
C PHE A 112 -6.12 11.57 5.65
N LYS A 113 -6.24 12.19 4.47
CA LYS A 113 -6.42 11.47 3.20
C LYS A 113 -5.09 11.33 2.47
N LEU A 114 -4.69 10.08 2.25
CA LEU A 114 -3.59 9.67 1.40
C LEU A 114 -4.14 9.19 0.06
N VAL A 115 -3.69 9.80 -1.05
CA VAL A 115 -4.07 9.35 -2.39
C VAL A 115 -2.99 8.42 -2.94
N ILE A 116 -3.34 7.18 -3.24
CA ILE A 116 -2.45 6.20 -3.87
C ILE A 116 -2.87 5.99 -5.31
N GLY A 117 -1.97 6.26 -6.24
CA GLY A 117 -2.15 5.90 -7.65
C GLY A 117 -1.39 4.63 -7.96
N LEU A 118 -2.10 3.54 -8.28
CA LEU A 118 -1.47 2.31 -8.73
C LEU A 118 -1.03 2.45 -10.18
N ARG A 119 0.19 2.01 -10.49
CA ARG A 119 0.60 1.81 -11.88
C ARG A 119 0.06 0.49 -12.40
N GLU A 120 0.05 0.38 -13.73
CA GLU A 120 -0.12 -0.92 -14.39
C GLU A 120 1.06 -1.85 -14.06
N CYS A 121 0.86 -3.15 -14.22
CA CYS A 121 1.97 -4.11 -14.13
C CYS A 121 2.99 -3.84 -15.25
N GLU A 122 4.27 -4.00 -14.93
CA GLU A 122 5.39 -3.79 -15.84
C GLU A 122 5.83 -5.10 -16.51
N ILE A 123 6.61 -5.01 -17.59
CA ILE A 123 7.25 -6.20 -18.19
C ILE A 123 8.20 -6.80 -17.13
N GLY A 124 8.18 -8.12 -16.99
CA GLY A 124 8.85 -8.81 -15.89
C GLY A 124 8.00 -8.97 -14.63
N GLU A 125 6.77 -8.45 -14.60
CA GLU A 125 5.80 -8.72 -13.53
C GLU A 125 4.67 -9.66 -13.98
N GLN A 126 4.16 -10.44 -13.04
CA GLN A 126 2.98 -11.25 -13.15
C GLN A 126 1.77 -10.48 -12.60
N PHE A 127 0.72 -10.34 -13.39
CA PHE A 127 -0.59 -9.96 -12.88
C PHE A 127 -1.25 -11.20 -12.25
N THR A 128 -1.51 -11.18 -10.94
CA THR A 128 -2.20 -12.24 -10.21
C THR A 128 -3.73 -12.09 -10.24
N SER A 129 -4.46 -13.17 -9.94
CA SER A 129 -5.92 -13.13 -9.76
C SER A 129 -6.37 -12.25 -8.59
N SER A 130 -5.47 -11.90 -7.67
CA SER A 130 -5.72 -11.01 -6.53
C SER A 130 -5.46 -9.52 -6.81
N GLY A 131 -5.18 -9.13 -8.07
CA GLY A 131 -4.92 -7.73 -8.40
C GLY A 131 -3.46 -7.30 -8.27
N LYS A 132 -2.54 -8.19 -7.87
CA LYS A 132 -1.15 -7.83 -7.61
C LYS A 132 -0.31 -7.87 -8.87
N CYS A 133 0.71 -7.03 -8.92
CA CYS A 133 1.82 -7.13 -9.85
C CYS A 133 3.01 -7.70 -9.09
N VAL A 134 3.38 -8.96 -9.34
CA VAL A 134 4.47 -9.64 -8.61
C VAL A 134 5.66 -9.79 -9.55
N LYS A 135 6.85 -9.35 -9.15
CA LYS A 135 8.06 -9.54 -9.97
C LYS A 135 8.35 -11.02 -10.17
N CYS A 136 8.68 -11.38 -11.40
CA CYS A 136 9.13 -12.74 -11.71
C CYS A 136 10.44 -13.03 -10.96
N PRO A 137 10.58 -14.21 -10.32
CA PRO A 137 11.86 -14.61 -9.74
C PRO A 137 12.99 -14.61 -10.78
N ASP A 138 14.07 -13.88 -10.46
CA ASP A 138 15.23 -13.70 -11.32
C ASP A 138 15.83 -15.06 -11.74
N GLY A 139 16.11 -15.23 -13.04
CA GLY A 139 16.72 -16.43 -13.59
C GLY A 139 15.84 -17.69 -13.58
N LEU A 140 14.64 -17.65 -13.01
CA LEU A 140 13.72 -18.80 -12.95
C LEU A 140 12.49 -18.62 -13.83
N SER A 141 12.10 -17.36 -14.08
CA SER A 141 10.91 -17.06 -14.88
C SER A 141 10.95 -15.64 -15.42
N PHE A 142 10.19 -15.40 -16.49
CA PHE A 142 10.06 -14.08 -17.07
C PHE A 142 8.65 -13.84 -17.63
N SER A 143 8.31 -12.57 -17.74
CA SER A 143 7.11 -12.07 -18.42
C SER A 143 7.56 -11.18 -19.56
N LEU A 144 7.38 -11.62 -20.82
CA LEU A 144 7.82 -10.88 -22.02
C LEU A 144 6.85 -9.79 -22.46
N VAL A 145 5.63 -9.81 -21.92
CA VAL A 145 4.55 -8.92 -22.34
C VAL A 145 3.96 -8.26 -21.11
N LYS A 146 3.50 -7.02 -21.29
CA LYS A 146 2.72 -6.33 -20.27
C LYS A 146 1.39 -7.08 -20.05
N MET A 147 1.17 -7.59 -18.84
CA MET A 147 -0.08 -8.26 -18.49
C MET A 147 -1.12 -7.22 -18.07
N ASN A 148 -2.24 -7.13 -18.81
CA ASN A 148 -3.40 -6.31 -18.46
C ASN A 148 -4.51 -7.12 -17.78
N GLU A 149 -4.32 -8.44 -17.66
CA GLU A 149 -5.21 -9.36 -16.97
C GLU A 149 -4.38 -10.48 -16.31
N PRO A 150 -4.97 -11.23 -15.34
CA PRO A 150 -4.26 -12.28 -14.64
C PRO A 150 -3.69 -13.33 -15.60
N GLY A 151 -2.40 -13.63 -15.45
CA GLY A 151 -1.67 -14.49 -16.37
C GLY A 151 -0.67 -15.39 -15.67
N LYS A 152 -0.13 -16.36 -16.43
CA LYS A 152 0.99 -17.20 -16.00
C LYS A 152 2.29 -16.68 -16.62
N ILE A 153 3.38 -16.79 -15.86
CA ILE A 153 4.73 -16.45 -16.31
C ILE A 153 5.41 -17.67 -16.96
N ILE A 154 6.33 -17.43 -17.89
CA ILE A 154 7.08 -18.48 -18.55
C ILE A 154 8.22 -18.87 -17.62
N LYS A 155 8.30 -20.15 -17.23
CA LYS A 155 9.40 -20.68 -16.43
C LYS A 155 10.57 -21.03 -17.35
N LEU A 156 11.77 -20.66 -16.93
CA LEU A 156 13.00 -21.16 -17.52
C LEU A 156 13.14 -22.62 -17.07
N GLN A 157 12.83 -23.56 -17.95
CA GLN A 157 13.18 -24.95 -17.75
C GLN A 157 14.70 -25.02 -17.89
N ILE A 158 15.43 -25.00 -16.78
CA ILE A 158 16.85 -25.36 -16.79
C ILE A 158 16.87 -26.83 -17.24
N LEU A 159 17.47 -27.11 -18.39
CA LEU A 159 17.80 -28.47 -18.80
C LEU A 159 18.78 -29.04 -17.76
N GLN A 160 18.27 -29.65 -16.69
CA GLN A 160 19.09 -30.29 -15.67
C GLN A 160 19.57 -31.70 -16.07
N ASP A 161 19.23 -32.20 -17.27
CA ASP A 161 19.57 -33.57 -17.70
C ASP A 161 20.36 -33.62 -19.01
N VAL A 162 21.42 -32.81 -19.17
CA VAL A 162 22.45 -33.15 -20.16
C VAL A 162 23.48 -34.05 -19.47
N GLN A 163 23.15 -35.34 -19.36
CA GLN A 163 24.18 -36.37 -19.17
C GLN A 163 25.08 -36.35 -20.40
N ILE A 164 26.28 -35.79 -20.26
CA ILE A 164 27.35 -35.95 -21.24
C ILE A 164 27.82 -37.40 -21.11
N PRO A 165 27.61 -38.29 -22.10
CA PRO A 165 28.18 -39.62 -22.03
C PRO A 165 29.71 -39.49 -22.05
N SER A 166 30.37 -39.99 -21.01
CA SER A 166 31.83 -40.11 -20.99
C SER A 166 32.24 -41.04 -22.13
N LEU A 167 32.95 -40.51 -23.12
CA LEU A 167 33.70 -41.31 -24.08
C LEU A 167 34.74 -42.11 -23.30
N ALA A 168 34.44 -43.39 -23.06
CA ALA A 168 35.44 -44.37 -22.66
C ALA A 168 36.42 -44.53 -23.83
N GLN A 169 37.69 -44.23 -23.57
CA GLN A 169 38.79 -44.46 -24.49
C GLN A 169 39.04 -45.97 -24.57
N GLU A 170 39.10 -46.51 -25.80
CA GLU A 170 39.75 -47.78 -26.12
C GLU A 170 41.27 -47.66 -26.07
#